data_AF-A0A6V7K7W3-F1
#
_entry.id   AF-A0A6V7K7W3-F1
#
_cell.length_a   1.000
_cell.length_b   1.000
_cell.length_c   1.000
_cell.angle_alpha   90.00
_cell.angle_beta   90.00
_cell.angle_gamma   90.00
#
_symmetry.space_group_name_H-M   'P 1'
#
loop_
_entity.id
_entity.type
_entity.pdbx_description
1 polymer ?
#
loop_
_entity_poly.entity_id
_entity_poly.type
_entity_poly.pdbx_seq_one_letter_code
_entity_poly.pdbx_strand_id
1 'polypeptide(L)' 'RELITPPLDGLILPGITRASILELARSMNQFKITERRITMKEVSDLVDQNR' A
#
# COMPACT_ATOMS: atom_id res chain seq x y z
N ARG A 1 -10.62 -2.43 -5.25
CA ARG A 1 -9.17 -2.31 -5.56
C ARG A 1 -8.60 -1.23 -4.67
N GLU A 2 -7.63 -1.59 -3.82
CA GLU A 2 -7.00 -0.69 -2.86
C GLU A 2 -5.48 -0.82 -3.03
N LEU A 3 -4.77 0.31 -3.06
CA LEU A 3 -3.31 0.35 -2.99
C LEU A 3 -2.92 0.58 -1.54
N ILE A 4 -2.19 -0.38 -0.96
CA ILE A 4 -1.78 -0.33 0.44
C ILE A 4 -0.26 -0.23 0.53
N THR A 5 0.23 0.65 1.39
CA THR A 5 1.64 0.73 1.76
C THR A 5 1.78 0.88 3.27
N PRO A 6 2.81 0.30 3.91
CA PRO A 6 3.09 0.57 5.32
C PRO A 6 3.31 2.06 5.62
N PRO A 7 2.96 2.53 6.83
CA PRO A 7 3.23 3.90 7.27
C PRO A 7 4.72 4.12 7.53
N LEU A 8 5.13 5.38 7.55
CA LEU A 8 6.50 5.79 7.90
C LEU A 8 6.63 5.93 9.42
N ASP A 9 6.77 4.81 10.12
CA ASP A 9 6.86 4.73 11.59
C ASP A 9 8.30 4.60 12.12
N GLY A 10 9.28 4.87 11.26
CA GLY A 10 10.72 4.81 11.58
C GLY A 10 11.42 3.53 11.14
N LEU A 11 10.68 2.44 10.89
CA LEU A 11 11.26 1.19 10.34
C LEU A 11 11.33 1.19 8.80
N ILE A 12 10.50 2.03 8.16
CA ILE A 12 10.41 2.13 6.70
C ILE A 12 11.05 3.44 6.23
N LEU A 13 12.02 3.32 5.31
CA LEU A 13 12.70 4.48 4.74
C LEU A 13 11.74 5.30 3.86
N PRO A 14 11.71 6.65 3.98
CA PRO A 14 10.94 7.52 3.11
C PRO A 14 11.56 7.60 1.70
N GLY A 15 11.28 6.60 0.86
CA GLY A 15 11.79 6.55 -0.52
C GLY A 15 11.05 7.49 -1.48
N ILE A 16 11.78 8.17 -2.36
CA ILE A 16 11.21 9.06 -3.39
C ILE A 16 10.28 8.28 -4.33
N THR A 17 10.65 7.07 -4.74
CA THR A 17 9.80 6.23 -5.60
C THR A 17 8.45 5.91 -4.95
N ARG A 18 8.41 5.68 -3.62
CA ARG A 18 7.16 5.48 -2.88
C ARG A 18 6.29 6.74 -2.97
N ALA A 19 6.88 7.91 -2.76
CA ALA A 19 6.17 9.18 -2.84
C ALA A 19 5.61 9.44 -4.25
N SER A 20 6.42 9.23 -5.29
CA SER A 20 5.99 9.38 -6.69
C SER A 20 4.84 8.44 -7.05
N ILE A 21 4.90 7.18 -6.62
CA ILE A 21 3.82 6.21 -6.86
C ILE A 21 2.52 6.64 -6.14
N LEU A 22 2.60 7.11 -4.90
CA LEU A 22 1.43 7.58 -4.16
C LEU A 22 0.81 8.82 -4.82
N GLU A 23 1.61 9.73 -5.34
CA GLU A 23 1.14 10.91 -6.06
C GLU A 23 0.42 10.54 -7.38
N LEU A 24 1.03 9.66 -8.18
CA LEU A 24 0.41 9.14 -9.40
C LEU A 24 -0.88 8.36 -9.10
N ALA A 25 -0.88 7.52 -8.07
CA ALA A 25 -2.06 6.79 -7.64
C ALA A 25 -3.22 7.72 -7.26
N ARG A 26 -2.92 8.81 -6.52
CA ARG A 26 -3.91 9.81 -6.11
C ARG A 26 -4.47 10.54 -7.32
N SER A 27 -3.63 10.91 -8.30
CA SER A 27 -4.08 11.61 -9.51
C SER A 27 -4.92 10.74 -10.43
N MET A 28 -4.67 9.43 -10.49
CA MET A 28 -5.48 8.49 -11.28
C MET A 28 -6.89 8.33 -10.72
N ASN A 29 -7.07 8.46 -9.40
CA ASN A 29 -8.37 8.38 -8.70
C ASN A 29 -9.17 7.08 -9.01
N GLN A 30 -8.47 5.99 -9.33
CA GLN A 30 -9.04 4.70 -9.73
C GLN A 30 -9.20 3.70 -8.57
N PHE A 31 -8.46 3.91 -7.49
CA PHE A 31 -8.42 2.99 -6.36
C PHE A 31 -8.21 3.76 -5.06
N LYS A 32 -8.67 3.17 -3.97
CA LYS A 32 -8.46 3.72 -2.63
C LYS A 32 -7.00 3.55 -2.24
N ILE A 33 -6.43 4.56 -1.59
CA ILE A 33 -5.02 4.55 -1.16
C ILE A 33 -5.02 4.57 0.36
N THR A 34 -4.37 3.57 0.95
CA THR A 34 -4.35 3.40 2.41
C THR A 34 -2.94 3.18 2.91
N GLU A 35 -2.49 4.03 3.81
CA GLU A 35 -1.22 3.86 4.52
C GLU A 35 -1.48 3.12 5.83
N ARG A 36 -1.30 1.79 5.84
CA ARG A 36 -1.55 0.96 7.02
C ARG A 36 -0.59 -0.22 7.10
N ARG A 37 -0.47 -0.80 8.29
CA ARG A 37 0.25 -2.05 8.48
C ARG A 37 -0.47 -3.19 7.75
N ILE A 38 0.33 -4.05 7.12
CA ILE A 38 -0.10 -5.28 6.46
C ILE A 38 0.69 -6.43 7.11
N THR A 39 0.03 -7.56 7.35
CA THR A 39 0.66 -8.73 7.97
C THR A 39 0.74 -9.91 6.99
N MET A 40 1.67 -10.84 7.19
CA MET A 40 1.77 -12.03 6.33
C MET A 40 0.53 -12.91 6.38
N LYS A 41 -0.17 -12.97 7.52
CA LYS A 41 -1.44 -13.68 7.65
C LYS A 41 -2.48 -13.10 6.69
N GLU A 42 -2.62 -11.78 6.69
CA GLU A 42 -3.54 -11.09 5.80
C GLU A 42 -3.20 -11.34 4.32
N VAL A 43 -1.92 -11.30 3.95
CA VAL A 43 -1.49 -11.59 2.57
C VAL A 43 -1.83 -13.02 2.17
N SER A 44 -1.58 -14.01 3.05
CA SER A 44 -1.94 -15.41 2.79
C SER A 44 -3.44 -15.59 2.59
N ASP A 45 -4.24 -15.02 3.51
CA ASP A 45 -5.69 -15.12 3.45
C ASP A 45 -6.27 -14.48 2.16
N LEU A 46 -5.65 -13.39 1.68
CA LEU A 46 -6.05 -12.71 0.45
C LEU A 46 -5.69 -13.50 -0.81
N VAL A 47 -4.50 -14.12 -0.83
CA VAL A 47 -4.08 -15.01 -1.92
C VAL A 47 -5.03 -16.19 -2.06
N ASP A 48 -5.40 -16.84 -0.95
CA ASP A 48 -6.37 -17.95 -0.93
C ASP A 48 -7.75 -17.50 -1.46
N GLN A 49 -8.11 -16.24 -1.21
CA GLN A 49 -9.35 -15.63 -1.69
C GLN A 49 -9.27 -15.07 -3.12
N ASN A 50 -8.14 -15.22 -3.81
CA ASN A 50 -7.87 -14.64 -5.13
C ASN A 50 -8.11 -13.11 -5.17
N ARG A 51 -7.62 -12.37 -4.17
CA ARG A 51 -7.79 -10.92 -4.05
C ARG A 51 -6.51 -10.14 -3.84
#